data_AF-A0A956DGL2-F1
#
_entry.id   AF-A0A956DGL2-F1
#
_cell.length_a   1.000
_cell.length_b   1.000
_cell.length_c   1.000
_cell.angle_alpha   90.00
_cell.angle_beta   90.00
_cell.angle_gamma   90.00
#
_symmetry.space_group_name_H-M   'P 1'
#
loop_
_entity.id
_entity.type
_entity.pdbx_description
1 polymer ?
#
loop_
_entity_poly.entity_id
_entity_poly.type
_entity_poly.pdbx_seq_one_letter_code
_entity_poly.pdbx_strand_id
1 'polypeptide(L)'
;MGERIVLRTGCRDNGEAIGVLARDLEQGDLVLHADHAVEVGSWVAFEVLLDDGQAFLEGMGRCVRSQGNGTGHRVRLDDLQLDVAGEMLFERIVMARDDLDQGGRITGEIDISRLAEMTGVTEAAVPPAPPKSAVPPPKPAPVTPPALPTAAAKSALPPKPPALP
;
A
#
# COMPACT_ATOMS: atom_id res chain seq x y z
N MET A 1 3.69 27.78 21.15
CA MET A 1 4.57 26.62 20.88
C MET A 1 3.66 25.56 20.28
N GLY A 2 4.01 24.96 19.14
CA GLY A 2 3.21 23.87 18.58
C GLY A 2 3.32 22.64 19.48
N GLU A 3 2.20 21.96 19.70
CA GLU A 3 2.17 20.73 20.48
C GLU A 3 2.81 19.60 19.66
N ARG A 4 3.68 18.80 20.27
CA ARG A 4 4.39 17.71 19.60
C ARG A 4 4.31 16.42 20.41
N ILE A 5 3.89 15.34 19.75
CA ILE A 5 3.87 13.99 20.32
C ILE A 5 4.99 13.17 19.68
N VAL A 6 5.86 12.58 20.49
CA VAL A 6 6.89 11.65 20.01
C VAL A 6 6.61 10.27 20.59
N LEU A 7 6.22 9.34 19.73
CA LEU A 7 5.96 7.96 20.08
C LEU A 7 7.19 7.12 19.77
N ARG A 8 7.84 6.56 20.80
CA ARG A 8 8.90 5.57 20.62
C ARG A 8 8.30 4.17 20.59
N THR A 9 8.47 3.50 19.46
CA THR A 9 8.10 2.09 19.33
C THR A 9 9.30 1.21 19.67
N GLY A 10 9.04 -0.04 20.06
CA GLY A 10 10.08 -1.08 20.16
C GLY A 10 10.28 -1.86 18.86
N CYS A 11 9.76 -1.34 17.74
CA CYS A 11 9.80 -2.02 16.44
C CYS A 11 11.16 -1.83 15.80
N ARG A 12 11.70 -2.90 15.20
CA ARG A 12 13.01 -2.86 14.53
C ARG A 12 12.93 -2.50 13.06
N ASP A 13 11.76 -2.70 12.48
CA ASP A 13 11.53 -2.45 11.07
C ASP A 13 10.10 -1.96 10.80
N ASN A 14 9.91 -1.46 9.57
CA ASN A 14 8.65 -0.90 9.11
C ASN A 14 7.50 -1.92 9.13
N GLY A 15 7.76 -3.21 8.91
CA GLY A 15 6.73 -4.24 8.91
C GLY A 15 6.13 -4.45 10.30
N GLU A 16 6.99 -4.53 11.31
CA GLU A 16 6.56 -4.56 12.71
C GLU A 16 5.80 -3.28 13.09
N ALA A 17 6.33 -2.11 12.73
CA ALA A 17 5.71 -0.82 13.04
C ALA A 17 4.31 -0.69 12.42
N ILE A 18 4.14 -1.13 11.16
CA ILE A 18 2.84 -1.18 10.49
C ILE A 18 1.84 -2.04 11.28
N GLY A 19 2.26 -3.24 11.70
CA GLY A 19 1.38 -4.15 12.45
C GLY A 19 1.01 -3.67 13.85
N VAL A 20 1.87 -2.85 14.49
CA VAL A 20 1.57 -2.19 15.76
C VAL A 20 0.60 -1.04 15.54
N LEU A 21 0.92 -0.10 14.65
CA LEU A 21 0.08 1.07 14.40
C LEU A 21 -1.29 0.70 13.81
N ALA A 22 -1.38 -0.38 13.04
CA ALA A 22 -2.66 -0.88 12.55
C ALA A 22 -3.59 -1.24 13.72
N ARG A 23 -3.07 -1.80 14.82
CA ARG A 23 -3.89 -2.08 16.02
C ARG A 23 -4.32 -0.82 16.75
N ASP A 24 -3.52 0.24 16.66
CA ASP A 24 -3.80 1.54 17.24
C ASP A 24 -4.61 2.46 16.32
N LEU A 25 -5.03 2.02 15.14
CA LEU A 25 -6.04 2.74 14.35
C LEU A 25 -7.44 2.52 14.93
N GLU A 26 -8.19 3.60 15.11
CA GLU A 26 -9.59 3.58 15.55
C GLU A 26 -10.45 4.31 14.52
N GLN A 27 -11.29 3.58 13.78
CA GLN A 27 -12.14 4.15 12.71
C GLN A 27 -11.37 4.90 11.60
N GLY A 28 -10.10 4.57 11.39
CA GLY A 28 -9.22 5.25 10.44
C GLY A 28 -8.44 6.42 11.03
N ASP A 29 -8.72 6.80 12.28
CA ASP A 29 -7.98 7.84 12.99
C ASP A 29 -6.74 7.23 13.66
N LEU A 30 -5.63 7.98 13.64
CA LEU A 30 -4.38 7.58 14.26
C LEU A 30 -4.45 7.83 15.77
N VAL A 31 -4.27 6.78 16.57
CA VAL A 31 -4.19 6.91 18.02
C VAL A 31 -2.73 6.85 18.48
N LEU A 32 -2.32 7.87 19.24
CA LEU A 32 -1.00 7.97 19.84
C LEU A 32 -1.08 8.06 21.36
N HIS A 33 -0.04 7.59 22.03
CA HIS A 33 0.14 7.76 23.46
C HIS A 33 1.04 8.98 23.74
N ALA A 34 0.51 9.95 24.47
CA ALA A 34 1.21 11.15 24.91
C ALA A 34 1.33 11.16 26.44
N ASP A 35 2.35 11.83 26.97
CA ASP A 35 2.54 12.04 28.40
C ASP A 35 1.62 13.12 29.00
N HIS A 36 1.03 13.98 28.16
CA HIS A 36 0.17 15.08 28.55
C HIS A 36 -1.14 15.13 27.74
N ALA A 37 -2.11 15.86 28.27
CA ALA A 37 -3.37 16.12 27.58
C ALA A 37 -3.15 17.04 26.38
N VAL A 38 -3.84 16.74 25.28
CA VAL A 38 -3.79 17.49 24.04
C VAL A 38 -5.14 18.17 23.82
N GLU A 39 -5.13 19.44 23.46
CA GLU A 39 -6.36 20.19 23.25
C GLU A 39 -7.11 19.68 22.01
N VAL A 40 -8.40 19.39 22.17
CA VAL A 40 -9.26 18.92 21.07
C VAL A 40 -9.51 20.07 20.10
N GLY A 41 -9.30 19.80 18.81
CA GLY A 41 -9.40 20.74 17.71
C GLY A 41 -8.05 21.33 17.28
N SER A 42 -7.00 21.15 18.08
CA SER A 42 -5.66 21.67 17.82
C SER A 42 -4.89 20.81 16.82
N TRP A 43 -4.04 21.47 16.03
CA TRP A 43 -3.06 20.80 15.16
C TRP A 43 -1.82 20.43 15.97
N VAL A 44 -1.42 19.17 15.87
CA VAL A 44 -0.34 18.57 16.65
C VAL A 44 0.66 17.95 15.69
N ALA A 45 1.93 18.28 15.85
CA ALA A 45 3.00 17.58 15.16
C ALA A 45 3.23 16.22 15.83
N PHE A 46 3.42 15.17 15.06
CA PHE A 46 3.72 13.86 15.61
C PHE A 46 4.88 13.19 14.90
N GLU A 47 5.55 12.31 15.63
CA GLU A 47 6.64 11.49 15.11
C GLU A 47 6.58 10.12 15.79
N VAL A 48 6.63 9.07 14.97
CA VAL A 48 6.71 7.68 15.40
C VAL A 48 8.10 7.17 15.07
N LEU A 49 8.84 6.78 16.10
CA LEU A 49 10.23 6.34 16.01
C LEU A 49 10.34 4.82 16.11
N LEU A 50 11.27 4.24 15.35
CA LEU A 50 11.74 2.86 15.52
C LEU A 50 12.70 2.74 16.71
N ASP A 51 13.08 1.51 17.07
CA ASP A 51 13.99 1.21 18.18
C ASP A 51 15.38 1.88 18.02
N ASP A 52 15.86 1.97 16.78
CA ASP A 52 17.11 2.66 16.42
C ASP A 52 17.00 4.20 16.45
N GLY A 53 15.79 4.74 16.63
CA GLY A 53 15.51 6.17 16.71
C GLY A 53 15.25 6.85 15.37
N GLN A 54 15.23 6.13 14.24
CA GLN A 54 14.75 6.68 12.97
C GLN A 54 13.24 6.91 12.99
N ALA A 55 12.80 7.99 12.33
CA ALA A 55 11.39 8.27 12.10
C ALA A 55 10.82 7.28 11.09
N PHE A 56 9.83 6.51 11.54
CA PHE A 56 9.01 5.64 10.70
C PHE A 56 7.88 6.42 10.04
N LEU A 57 7.18 7.26 10.80
CA LEU A 57 6.07 8.07 10.33
C LEU A 57 6.05 9.41 11.07
N GLU A 58 6.01 10.52 10.34
CA GLU A 58 5.92 11.85 10.92
C GLU A 58 4.94 12.72 10.12
N GLY A 59 4.39 13.73 10.78
CA GLY A 59 3.48 14.67 10.14
C GLY A 59 2.73 15.54 11.15
N MET A 60 1.61 16.08 10.71
CA MET A 60 0.67 16.79 11.58
C MET A 60 -0.69 16.11 11.55
N GLY A 61 -1.42 16.17 12.66
CA GLY A 61 -2.79 15.70 12.72
C GLY A 61 -3.61 16.62 13.60
N ARG A 62 -4.92 16.64 13.40
CA ARG A 62 -5.83 17.40 14.25
C ARG A 62 -6.32 16.51 15.38
N CYS A 63 -6.24 16.98 16.61
CA CYS A 63 -6.72 16.23 17.75
C CYS A 63 -8.25 16.21 17.78
N VAL A 64 -8.86 15.03 17.71
CA VAL A 64 -10.32 14.87 17.89
C VAL A 64 -10.70 14.38 19.27
N ARG A 65 -9.75 13.74 19.97
CA ARG A 65 -9.98 13.23 21.32
C ARG A 65 -8.67 13.11 22.09
N SER A 66 -8.69 13.51 23.36
CA SER A 66 -7.61 13.23 24.31
C SER A 66 -8.22 12.67 25.60
N GLN A 67 -7.80 11.46 26.00
CA GLN A 67 -8.33 10.79 27.19
C GLN A 67 -7.19 10.25 28.07
N GLY A 68 -7.20 10.56 29.36
CA GLY A 68 -6.24 10.00 30.32
C GLY A 68 -6.43 8.48 30.48
N ASN A 69 -5.33 7.72 30.45
CA ASN A 69 -5.32 6.25 30.60
C ASN A 69 -4.61 5.76 31.87
N GLY A 70 -4.37 6.66 32.83
CA GLY A 70 -3.71 6.36 34.11
C GLY A 70 -2.17 6.49 34.08
N THR A 71 -1.53 6.25 32.94
CA THR A 71 -0.07 6.41 32.76
C THR A 71 0.29 7.53 31.78
N GLY A 72 -0.71 8.15 31.15
CA GLY A 72 -0.58 9.22 30.18
C GLY A 72 -1.94 9.52 29.55
N HIS A 73 -1.92 9.94 28.29
CA HIS A 73 -3.09 10.30 27.51
C HIS A 73 -3.11 9.52 26.18
N ARG A 74 -4.26 8.98 25.84
CA ARG A 74 -4.58 8.42 24.53
C ARG A 74 -5.15 9.55 23.67
N VAL A 75 -4.41 9.96 22.64
CA VAL A 75 -4.73 11.07 21.75
C VAL A 75 -5.12 10.49 20.40
N ARG A 76 -6.29 10.85 19.90
CA ARG A 76 -6.78 10.45 18.58
C ARG A 76 -6.65 11.62 17.61
N LEU A 77 -5.97 11.38 16.50
CA LEU A 77 -5.68 12.35 15.46
C LEU A 77 -6.44 12.01 14.18
N ASP A 78 -7.16 12.99 13.64
CA ASP A 78 -7.76 12.98 12.30
C ASP A 78 -7.04 13.99 11.38
N ASP A 79 -7.55 14.15 10.15
CA ASP A 79 -7.06 15.12 9.15
C ASP A 79 -5.52 15.12 9.05
N LEU A 80 -4.91 13.94 8.87
CA LEU A 80 -3.45 13.82 8.87
C LEU A 80 -2.84 14.51 7.64
N GLN A 81 -1.83 15.35 7.89
CA GLN A 81 -0.96 15.96 6.89
C GLN A 81 0.40 15.28 6.94
N LEU A 82 0.64 14.43 5.95
CA LEU A 82 1.86 13.64 5.81
C LEU A 82 2.63 14.12 4.58
N ASP A 83 3.90 13.76 4.49
CA ASP A 83 4.63 13.85 3.23
C ASP A 83 4.27 12.65 2.32
N VAL A 84 4.73 12.67 1.07
CA VAL A 84 4.40 11.63 0.08
C VAL A 84 4.81 10.23 0.56
N ALA A 85 5.93 10.11 1.27
CA ALA A 85 6.37 8.82 1.82
C ALA A 85 5.49 8.36 2.99
N GLY A 86 5.13 9.29 3.88
CA GLY A 86 4.23 9.06 5.00
C GLY A 86 2.82 8.68 4.55
N GLU A 87 2.29 9.31 3.50
CA GLU A 87 0.99 8.94 2.91
C GLU A 87 0.99 7.47 2.46
N MET A 88 2.00 7.04 1.70
CA MET A 88 2.10 5.64 1.26
C MET A 88 2.26 4.66 2.42
N LEU A 89 2.96 5.06 3.49
CA LEU A 89 3.09 4.24 4.70
C LEU A 89 1.76 4.17 5.44
N PHE A 90 1.05 5.29 5.60
CA PHE A 90 -0.24 5.33 6.27
C PHE A 90 -1.29 4.50 5.53
N GLU A 91 -1.32 4.54 4.20
CA GLU A 91 -2.18 3.65 3.39
C GLU A 91 -1.90 2.17 3.71
N ARG A 92 -0.64 1.77 3.85
CA ARG A 92 -0.29 0.39 4.23
C ARG A 92 -0.74 0.02 5.64
N ILE A 93 -0.72 0.97 6.58
CA ILE A 93 -1.23 0.77 7.94
C ILE A 93 -2.75 0.57 7.91
N VAL A 94 -3.47 1.37 7.13
CA VAL A 94 -4.92 1.23 6.94
C VAL A 94 -5.26 -0.12 6.29
N MET A 95 -4.52 -0.54 5.26
CA MET A 95 -4.69 -1.87 4.65
C MET A 95 -4.44 -2.98 5.66
N ALA A 96 -3.35 -2.89 6.42
CA ALA A 96 -3.05 -3.86 7.47
C ALA A 96 -4.14 -3.92 8.55
N ARG A 97 -4.79 -2.79 8.85
CA ARG A 97 -5.95 -2.76 9.75
C ARG A 97 -7.16 -3.48 9.17
N ASP A 98 -7.50 -3.23 7.91
CA ASP A 98 -8.59 -3.92 7.22
C ASP A 98 -8.35 -5.44 7.17
N ASP A 99 -7.12 -5.85 6.86
CA ASP A 99 -6.72 -7.27 6.90
C ASP A 99 -6.90 -7.89 8.29
N LEU A 100 -6.59 -7.15 9.36
CA LEU A 100 -6.81 -7.59 10.74
C LEU A 100 -8.31 -7.73 11.06
N ASP A 101 -9.15 -6.77 10.65
CA ASP A 101 -10.60 -6.82 10.86
C ASP A 101 -11.26 -7.95 10.04
N GLN A 102 -10.69 -8.33 8.89
CA GLN A 102 -11.16 -9.44 8.05
C GLN A 102 -10.69 -10.83 8.50
N GLY A 103 -9.99 -10.93 9.63
CA GLY A 103 -9.54 -12.21 10.21
C GLY A 103 -8.08 -12.56 9.94
N GLY A 104 -7.24 -11.58 9.59
CA GLY A 104 -5.80 -11.74 9.54
C GLY A 104 -5.30 -12.59 8.38
N ARG A 105 -5.75 -12.29 7.15
CA ARG A 105 -5.13 -12.89 5.96
C ARG A 105 -3.71 -12.35 5.82
N ILE A 106 -2.77 -13.00 6.48
CA ILE A 106 -1.35 -12.87 6.16
C ILE A 106 -1.22 -13.18 4.68
N THR A 107 -0.76 -12.18 3.92
CA THR A 107 -0.46 -12.28 2.49
C THR A 107 0.33 -13.55 2.21
N GLY A 108 -0.34 -14.58 1.68
CA GLY A 108 0.22 -15.89 1.41
C GLY A 108 -0.75 -17.07 1.61
N GLU A 109 -1.74 -16.94 2.50
CA GLU A 109 -2.75 -17.99 2.69
C GLU A 109 -4.01 -17.65 1.88
N ILE A 110 -4.05 -18.16 0.64
CA ILE A 110 -5.30 -18.24 -0.12
C ILE A 110 -6.07 -19.41 0.49
N ASP A 111 -7.11 -19.11 1.27
CA ASP A 111 -8.05 -20.10 1.74
C ASP A 111 -8.82 -20.67 0.53
N ILE A 112 -8.30 -21.76 -0.03
CA ILE A 112 -8.77 -22.38 -1.28
C ILE A 112 -10.23 -22.82 -1.13
N SER A 113 -10.65 -23.16 0.10
CA SER A 113 -12.03 -23.51 0.43
C SER A 113 -12.98 -22.34 0.17
N ARG A 114 -12.60 -21.11 0.50
CA ARG A 114 -13.41 -19.90 0.25
C ARG A 114 -13.43 -19.49 -1.23
N LEU A 115 -12.36 -19.79 -1.97
CA LEU A 115 -12.28 -19.55 -3.41
C LEU A 115 -13.13 -20.57 -4.22
N ALA A 116 -13.24 -21.81 -3.73
CA ALA A 116 -14.13 -22.82 -4.30
C ALA A 116 -15.61 -22.44 -4.16
N GLU A 117 -15.99 -21.81 -3.05
CA GLU A 117 -17.36 -21.32 -2.83
C GLU A 117 -17.75 -20.18 -3.77
N MET A 118 -16.79 -19.36 -4.23
CA MET A 118 -17.03 -18.28 -5.20
C MET A 118 -16.98 -18.72 -6.67
N THR A 119 -16.43 -19.90 -6.99
CA THR A 119 -16.21 -20.33 -8.39
C THR A 119 -17.20 -21.36 -8.92
N GLY A 120 -18.18 -21.81 -8.12
CA GLY A 120 -19.37 -22.51 -8.63
C GLY A 120 -19.08 -23.63 -9.64
N VAL A 121 -17.98 -24.38 -9.46
CA VAL A 121 -17.68 -25.53 -10.33
C VAL A 121 -18.56 -26.68 -9.87
N THR A 122 -19.69 -26.84 -10.57
CA THR A 122 -20.49 -28.04 -10.50
C THR A 122 -19.79 -29.10 -11.35
N GLU A 123 -19.05 -30.00 -10.70
CA GLU A 123 -18.50 -31.19 -11.34
C GLU A 123 -19.52 -32.34 -11.32
N ALA A 124 -20.03 -32.73 -12.49
CA ALA A 124 -20.58 -34.04 -12.85
C ALA A 124 -20.96 -34.02 -14.34
N ALA A 125 -20.60 -34.93 -15.26
CA ALA A 125 -19.99 -36.24 -15.17
C ALA A 125 -19.38 -36.66 -16.55
N VAL A 126 -18.34 -37.49 -16.44
CA VAL A 126 -17.61 -38.42 -17.34
C VAL A 126 -18.15 -38.71 -18.77
N PRO A 127 -17.27 -38.83 -19.80
CA PRO A 127 -17.60 -38.98 -21.23
C PRO A 127 -17.74 -40.44 -21.72
N PRO A 128 -18.28 -40.65 -22.94
CA PRO A 128 -17.86 -41.77 -23.80
C PRO A 128 -17.37 -41.33 -25.20
N ALA A 129 -16.37 -42.04 -25.70
CA ALA A 129 -15.58 -41.75 -26.92
C ALA A 129 -16.10 -42.52 -28.20
N PRO A 130 -15.41 -42.49 -29.37
CA PRO A 130 -15.91 -42.20 -30.74
C PRO A 130 -16.12 -43.51 -31.59
N PRO A 131 -16.47 -43.59 -32.92
CA PRO A 131 -15.89 -42.92 -34.13
C PRO A 131 -16.93 -42.58 -35.27
N LYS A 132 -16.61 -41.84 -36.35
CA LYS A 132 -16.00 -42.34 -37.60
C LYS A 132 -15.64 -41.17 -38.57
N SER A 133 -14.40 -41.22 -39.03
CA SER A 133 -13.87 -40.92 -40.37
C SER A 133 -14.65 -40.02 -41.34
N ALA A 134 -14.02 -38.91 -41.72
CA ALA A 134 -13.65 -38.64 -43.11
C ALA A 134 -12.48 -37.63 -43.18
N VAL A 135 -11.34 -38.10 -43.67
CA VAL A 135 -10.17 -37.35 -44.20
C VAL A 135 -10.05 -37.89 -45.65
N PRO A 136 -9.62 -37.17 -46.73
CA PRO A 136 -8.39 -36.37 -46.81
C PRO A 136 -8.41 -35.23 -47.91
N PRO A 137 -7.27 -34.77 -48.51
CA PRO A 137 -6.24 -33.84 -48.01
C PRO A 137 -5.97 -32.64 -49.00
N PRO A 138 -4.73 -32.07 -49.13
CA PRO A 138 -4.34 -30.70 -48.76
C PRO A 138 -4.05 -29.76 -49.96
N LYS A 139 -3.65 -28.50 -49.70
CA LYS A 139 -2.65 -27.85 -50.56
C LYS A 139 -1.75 -26.83 -49.82
N PRO A 140 -0.44 -26.77 -50.14
CA PRO A 140 0.61 -26.12 -49.33
C PRO A 140 0.99 -24.70 -49.81
N ALA A 141 1.56 -23.93 -48.87
CA ALA A 141 2.70 -22.97 -48.87
C ALA A 141 3.31 -22.49 -50.23
N PRO A 142 3.98 -21.31 -50.36
CA PRO A 142 5.02 -20.88 -49.41
C PRO A 142 5.42 -19.36 -49.30
N VAL A 143 6.26 -19.09 -48.29
CA VAL A 143 7.38 -18.12 -48.11
C VAL A 143 7.57 -16.96 -49.13
N THR A 144 8.03 -15.75 -48.79
CA THR A 144 9.37 -15.42 -48.24
C THR A 144 9.50 -13.89 -47.94
N PRO A 145 10.18 -13.46 -46.85
CA PRO A 145 10.88 -12.15 -46.71
C PRO A 145 12.36 -12.25 -47.17
N PRO A 146 13.10 -11.19 -47.61
CA PRO A 146 13.88 -10.29 -46.70
C PRO A 146 14.18 -8.86 -47.29
N ALA A 147 14.21 -7.73 -46.56
CA ALA A 147 15.21 -7.16 -45.63
C ALA A 147 16.03 -5.96 -46.17
N LEU A 148 16.32 -5.03 -45.24
CA LEU A 148 17.45 -4.06 -45.13
C LEU A 148 17.38 -2.72 -45.93
N PRO A 149 18.18 -1.68 -45.56
CA PRO A 149 18.23 -0.94 -44.28
C PRO A 149 18.35 0.60 -44.51
N THR A 150 18.55 1.38 -43.43
CA THR A 150 19.40 2.60 -43.34
C THR A 150 18.72 3.83 -42.73
N ALA A 151 19.08 4.05 -41.46
CA ALA A 151 19.52 5.32 -40.85
C ALA A 151 18.96 6.66 -41.34
N ALA A 152 18.39 7.41 -40.39
CA ALA A 152 18.80 8.80 -40.14
C ALA A 152 18.32 9.23 -38.74
N ALA A 153 19.18 9.02 -37.73
CA ALA A 153 19.15 9.80 -36.52
C ALA A 153 19.45 11.26 -36.90
N LYS A 154 18.47 12.16 -36.74
CA LYS A 154 18.74 13.60 -36.70
C LYS A 154 18.65 14.05 -35.25
N SER A 155 19.82 14.10 -34.62
CA SER A 155 20.08 15.00 -33.49
C SER A 155 19.67 16.41 -33.89
N ALA A 156 18.66 16.95 -33.20
CA ALA A 156 18.38 18.38 -33.19
C ALA A 156 18.97 18.96 -31.91
N LEU A 157 20.23 19.37 -31.97
CA LEU A 157 20.82 20.35 -31.06
C LEU A 157 20.12 21.70 -31.28
N PRO A 158 19.67 22.41 -30.24
CA PRO A 158 19.30 23.82 -30.36
C PRO A 158 20.56 24.70 -30.28
N PRO A 159 20.84 25.59 -31.26
CA PRO A 159 21.86 26.61 -31.09
C PRO A 159 21.26 27.93 -30.55
N LYS A 160 21.82 28.32 -29.39
CA LYS A 160 22.24 29.67 -28.95
C LYS A 160 21.17 30.72 -28.56
N PRO A 161 21.23 31.25 -27.31
CA PRO A 161 20.53 32.47 -26.93
C PRO A 161 21.28 33.72 -27.43
N PRO A 162 20.60 34.79 -27.88
CA PRO A 162 21.21 36.10 -28.03
C PRO A 162 21.38 36.75 -26.65
N ALA A 163 22.59 37.25 -26.42
CA ALA A 163 22.98 38.00 -25.24
C ALA A 163 22.75 39.51 -25.45
N LEU A 164 22.32 40.17 -24.36
CA LEU A 164 22.53 41.58 -23.96
C LEU A 164 21.70 42.66 -24.68
N PRO A 165 21.49 43.86 -24.07
CA PRO A 165 21.97 44.36 -22.76
C PRO A 165 20.92 44.44 -21.65
#